data_AF-A0A0D6LKN7-F1
#
_entry.id   AF-A0A0D6LKN7-F1
#
_cell.length_a   1.000
_cell.length_b   1.000
_cell.length_c   1.000
_cell.angle_alpha   90.00
_cell.angle_beta   90.00
_cell.angle_gamma   90.00
#
_symmetry.space_group_name_H-M   'P 1'
#
loop_
_entity.id
_entity.type
_entity.pdbx_description
1 polymer ?
#
loop_
_entity_poly.entity_id
_entity_poly.type
_entity_poly.pdbx_seq_one_letter_code
_entity_poly.pdbx_strand_id
1 'polypeptide(L)' 'MAGKRKTKILSDTYQMTQDYVIITTDYESTTEKMGVLKGKATQIWKKSNNKYLIYHEMFSIA' A
#
# COMPACT_ATOMS: atom_id res chain seq x y z
N MET A 1 0.65 19.77 4.05
CA MET A 1 1.29 18.44 3.98
C MET A 1 0.86 17.78 2.67
N ALA A 2 1.79 17.57 1.73
CA ALA A 2 1.65 17.05 0.35
C ALA A 2 0.67 17.74 -0.65
N GLY A 3 -0.54 18.14 -0.26
CA GLY A 3 -1.58 18.62 -1.20
C GLY A 3 -2.24 17.47 -1.97
N LYS A 4 -2.94 17.77 -3.07
CA LYS A 4 -3.51 16.71 -3.92
C LYS A 4 -2.39 15.80 -4.44
N ARG A 5 -2.65 14.50 -4.55
CA ARG A 5 -1.67 13.52 -5.00
C ARG A 5 -2.24 12.54 -6.03
N LYS A 6 -1.38 12.11 -6.96
CA LYS A 6 -1.64 11.00 -7.88
C LYS A 6 -0.59 9.93 -7.62
N THR A 7 -1.04 8.73 -7.27
CA THR A 7 -0.15 7.60 -6.95
C THR A 7 -0.11 6.61 -8.10
N LYS A 8 1.10 6.16 -8.43
CA LYS A 8 1.39 5.08 -9.37
C LYS A 8 2.04 3.93 -8.61
N ILE A 9 1.56 2.72 -8.86
CA ILE A 9 2.18 1.48 -8.40
C ILE A 9 3.30 1.12 -9.38
N LEU A 10 4.52 0.94 -8.87
CA LEU A 10 5.70 0.61 -9.66
C LEU A 10 5.92 -0.90 -9.72
N SER A 11 5.70 -1.57 -8.60
CA SER A 11 5.73 -3.02 -8.47
C SER A 11 4.76 -3.45 -7.37
N ASP A 12 4.25 -4.67 -7.48
CA ASP A 12 3.48 -5.31 -6.45
C ASP A 12 3.91 -6.77 -6.27
N THR A 13 3.79 -7.27 -5.05
CA THR A 13 3.89 -8.67 -4.72
C THR A 13 2.66 -9.06 -3.95
N TYR A 14 1.99 -10.09 -4.43
CA TYR A 14 0.77 -10.63 -3.87
C TYR A 14 1.02 -12.04 -3.34
N GLN A 15 0.70 -12.25 -2.07
CA GLN A 15 0.77 -13.55 -1.43
C GLN A 15 -0.52 -13.81 -0.67
N MET A 16 -1.04 -15.03 -0.74
CA MET A 16 -2.31 -15.40 -0.12
C MET A 16 -2.20 -16.76 0.56
N THR A 17 -2.75 -16.84 1.77
CA THR A 17 -3.03 -18.09 2.48
C THR A 17 -4.54 -18.25 2.64
N GLN A 18 -4.99 -19.29 3.34
CA GLN A 18 -6.40 -19.48 3.65
C GLN A 18 -7.00 -18.28 4.41
N ASP A 19 -6.22 -17.68 5.30
CA ASP A 19 -6.70 -16.68 6.26
C ASP A 19 -6.16 -15.27 6.00
N TYR A 20 -5.11 -15.12 5.21
CA TYR A 20 -4.42 -13.85 5.03
C TYR A 20 -4.09 -13.53 3.58
N VAL A 21 -4.08 -12.24 3.26
CA VAL A 21 -3.54 -11.68 2.01
C VAL A 21 -2.48 -10.66 2.39
N ILE A 22 -1.30 -10.76 1.78
CA ILE A 22 -0.20 -9.82 1.97
C ILE A 22 0.08 -9.17 0.62
N ILE A 23 0.03 -7.85 0.60
CA ILE A 23 0.34 -7.02 -0.56
C ILE A 23 1.51 -6.12 -0.16
N THR A 24 2.61 -6.21 -0.90
CA THR A 24 3.73 -5.28 -0.77
C THR A 24 3.92 -4.56 -2.09
N THR A 25 4.05 -3.24 -2.05
CA THR A 25 4.07 -2.39 -3.22
C THR A 25 5.10 -1.28 -3.10
N ASP A 26 5.89 -1.09 -4.15
CA ASP A 26 6.66 0.14 -4.34
C ASP A 26 5.79 1.15 -5.09
N TYR A 27 5.69 2.37 -4.58
CA TYR A 27 4.85 3.41 -5.17
C TYR A 27 5.61 4.70 -5.42
N GLU A 28 5.12 5.45 -6.40
CA GLU A 28 5.49 6.83 -6.65
C GLU A 28 4.23 7.70 -6.52
N SER A 29 4.30 8.78 -5.74
CA SER A 29 3.21 9.71 -5.52
C SER A 29 3.65 11.11 -5.94
N THR A 30 3.11 11.60 -7.05
CA THR A 30 3.28 13.00 -7.44
C THR A 30 2.33 13.84 -6.60
N THR A 31 2.89 14.73 -5.79
CA THR A 31 2.17 15.61 -4.88
C THR A 31 2.26 17.05 -5.36
N GLU A 32 1.18 17.82 -5.19
CA GLU A 32 1.11 19.22 -5.59
C GLU A 32 2.16 20.10 -4.88
N LYS A 33 2.46 19.80 -3.60
CA LYS A 33 3.27 20.67 -2.74
C LYS A 33 4.64 20.11 -2.37
N MET A 34 4.91 18.82 -2.58
CA MET A 34 6.17 18.17 -2.18
C MET A 34 6.87 17.45 -3.34
N GLY A 35 6.41 17.66 -4.58
CA GLY A 35 6.97 16.99 -5.75
C GLY A 35 6.70 15.49 -5.74
N VAL A 36 7.64 14.70 -6.25
CA VAL A 36 7.51 13.25 -6.39
C VAL A 36 8.06 12.55 -5.14
N LEU A 37 7.19 11.84 -4.42
CA LEU A 37 7.55 10.99 -3.29
C LEU A 37 7.59 9.54 -3.73
N LYS A 38 8.65 8.82 -3.38
CA LYS A 38 8.74 7.37 -3.57
C LYS A 38 8.62 6.67 -2.24
N GLY A 39 8.03 5.49 -2.24
CA GLY A 39 7.85 4.76 -1.00
C GLY A 39 7.50 3.30 -1.20
N LYS A 40 7.35 2.62 -0.08
CA LYS A 40 6.87 1.24 0.00
C LYS A 40 5.65 1.19 0.88
N ALA A 41 4.69 0.36 0.51
CA ALA A 41 3.50 0.05 1.27
C ALA A 41 3.41 -1.45 1.47
N THR A 42 3.07 -1.88 2.69
CA THR A 42 2.69 -3.26 2.98
C THR A 42 1.32 -3.25 3.63
N GLN A 43 0.40 -4.06 3.09
CA GLN A 43 -0.89 -4.33 3.70
C GLN A 43 -1.06 -5.82 3.95
N ILE A 44 -1.50 -6.16 5.14
CA ILE A 44 -1.91 -7.51 5.52
C ILE A 44 -3.40 -7.46 5.77
N TRP A 45 -4.15 -8.29 5.06
CA TRP A 45 -5.58 -8.44 5.20
C TRP A 45 -5.88 -9.78 5.84
N LYS A 46 -6.79 -9.81 6.81
CA LYS A 46 -7.27 -11.04 7.44
C LYS A 46 -8.68 -11.37 6.95
N LYS A 47 -8.91 -12.62 6.56
CA LYS A 47 -10.23 -13.16 6.25
C LYS A 47 -10.99 -13.37 7.55
N SER A 48 -12.18 -12.79 7.65
CA SER A 48 -13.12 -12.97 8.76
C SER A 48 -14.53 -12.95 8.22
N ASN A 49 -15.34 -13.97 8.52
CA ASN A 49 -16.73 -14.08 8.05
C ASN A 49 -16.87 -13.87 6.53
N ASN A 50 -15.97 -14.49 5.76
CA ASN A 50 -15.90 -14.38 4.30
C ASN A 50 -15.65 -12.96 3.75
N LYS A 51 -15.10 -12.06 4.57
CA LYS A 51 -14.66 -10.71 4.18
C LYS A 51 -13.18 -10.53 4.50
N TYR A 52 -12.47 -9.74 3.71
CA TYR A 52 -11.11 -9.34 4.02
C TYR A 52 -11.13 -7.95 4.65
N LEU A 53 -10.52 -7.82 5.82
CA LEU A 53 -10.32 -6.55 6.50
C LEU A 53 -8.82 -6.30 6.65
N ILE A 54 -8.40 -5.03 6.59
CA ILE A 54 -7.01 -4.67 6.86
C ILE A 54 -6.70 -5.02 8.32
N TYR A 55 -5.76 -5.94 8.49
CA TYR A 55 -5.23 -6.35 9.79
C TYR A 55 -3.99 -5.53 10.17
N HIS A 56 -3.18 -5.18 9.17
CA HIS A 56 -2.01 -4.33 9.35
C HIS A 56 -1.74 -3.52 8.08
N GLU A 57 -1.31 -2.27 8.25
CA GLU A 57 -0.78 -1.45 7.18
C GLU A 57 0.49 -0.74 7.64
N MET A 58 1.46 -0.66 6.73
CA MET A 58 2.72 0.05 6.94
C MET A 58 3.07 0.82 5.67
N PHE A 59 3.49 2.07 5.85
CA PHE A 59 3.97 2.93 4.77
C PHE A 59 5.32 3.52 5.16
N SER A 60 6.26 3.52 4.22
CA SER A 60 7.54 4.22 4.35
C SER A 60 7.76 5.12 3.14
N ILE A 61 8.18 6.36 3.38
CA ILE A 61 8.59 7.30 2.34
C ILE A 61 10.13 7.33 2.36
N ALA A 62 10.74 7.25 1.18
CA ALA A 62 12.19 7.40 0.99
C ALA A 62 12.56 8.85 0.75
#